data_AF-A0A1C9HV02-F1
#
_entry.id   AF-A0A1C9HV02-F1
#
_cell.length_a   1.000
_cell.length_b   1.000
_cell.length_c   1.000
_cell.angle_alpha   90.00
_cell.angle_beta   90.00
_cell.angle_gamma   90.00
#
_symmetry.space_group_name_H-M   'P 1'
#
loop_
_entity.id
_entity.type
_entity.pdbx_description
1 polymer ?
#
loop_
_entity_poly.entity_id
_entity_poly.type
_entity_poly.pdbx_seq_one_letter_code
_entity_poly.pdbx_strand_id
1 'polypeptide(L)' 'MADQRFGGIKIRHLYKIFGPNPAAHVDAVKKGLSKTELNEKHGHVLGLKDINVEIPSGRIQVIMGLSGSASRRSSATSIV' A
#
# COMPACT_ATOMS: atom_id res chain seq x y z
N MET A 1 -30.37 0.06 16.34
CA MET A 1 -29.16 -0.78 16.32
C MET A 1 -27.98 0.16 16.45
N ALA A 2 -27.26 0.11 17.57
CA ALA A 2 -26.26 1.11 17.91
C ALA A 2 -25.10 1.08 16.90
N ASP A 3 -24.82 2.23 16.29
CA ASP A 3 -23.58 2.50 15.58
C ASP A 3 -22.43 2.28 16.58
N GLN A 4 -21.77 1.13 16.50
CA GLN A 4 -20.49 0.98 17.17
C GLN A 4 -19.51 1.91 16.45
N ARG A 5 -19.45 3.16 16.91
CA ARG A 5 -18.44 4.14 16.47
C ARG A 5 -17.08 3.53 16.74
N PHE A 6 -16.47 2.97 15.71
CA PHE A 6 -15.08 2.58 15.75
C PHE A 6 -14.27 3.87 15.91
N GLY A 7 -13.78 4.14 17.12
CA GLY A 7 -12.99 5.33 17.44
C GLY A 7 -11.56 5.31 16.86
N GLY A 8 -11.26 4.44 15.89
CA GLY A 8 -9.92 4.23 15.36
C GLY A 8 -9.77 4.58 13.88
N ILE A 9 -8.59 4.29 13.32
CA ILE A 9 -8.27 4.47 11.88
C ILE A 9 -8.54 3.16 11.13
N LYS A 10 -9.27 3.23 10.03
CA LYS A 10 -9.44 2.10 9.09
C LYS A 10 -8.80 2.45 7.75
N ILE A 11 -7.82 1.65 7.35
CA ILE A 11 -7.20 1.70 6.03
C ILE A 11 -7.73 0.52 5.23
N ARG A 12 -8.28 0.77 4.05
CA ARG A 12 -8.80 -0.26 3.15
C ARG A 12 -8.25 -0.08 1.75
N HIS A 13 -7.95 -1.20 1.09
CA HIS A 13 -7.51 -1.23 -0.31
C HIS A 13 -6.39 -0.24 -0.60
N LEU A 14 -5.38 -0.16 0.27
CA LEU A 14 -4.26 0.75 0.09
C LEU A 14 -3.27 0.17 -0.93
N TYR A 15 -2.96 0.97 -1.96
CA TYR A 15 -1.98 0.66 -2.98
C TYR A 15 -0.90 1.74 -3.04
N LYS A 16 0.34 1.33 -3.33
CA LYS A 16 1.45 2.25 -3.57
C LYS A 16 2.19 1.78 -4.81
N ILE A 17 2.19 2.63 -5.85
CA ILE A 17 2.90 2.40 -7.10
C ILE A 17 3.97 3.49 -7.23
N PHE A 18 5.19 3.08 -7.56
CA PHE A 18 6.31 3.97 -7.85
C PHE A 18 6.60 3.96 -9.35
N GLY A 19 6.91 5.13 -9.92
CA GLY A 19 7.16 5.29 -11.35
C GLY A 19 6.56 6.59 -11.88
N PRO A 20 6.77 6.93 -13.16
CA PRO A 20 6.18 8.10 -13.80
C PRO A 20 4.67 7.91 -13.97
N ASN A 21 3.83 8.89 -13.63
CA ASN A 21 2.37 8.78 -13.74
C ASN A 21 1.76 7.50 -13.11
N PRO A 22 1.98 7.24 -11.80
CA PRO A 22 1.55 6.00 -11.15
C PRO A 22 0.03 5.84 -11.05
N ALA A 23 -0.72 6.94 -11.11
CA ALA A 23 -2.18 6.95 -11.05
C ALA A 23 -2.82 6.17 -12.20
N ALA A 24 -2.20 6.17 -13.39
CA ALA A 24 -2.70 5.48 -14.57
C ALA A 24 -2.77 3.94 -14.41
N HIS A 25 -2.01 3.38 -13.48
CA HIS A 25 -1.91 1.93 -13.30
C HIS A 25 -2.63 1.40 -12.06
N VAL A 26 -3.26 2.27 -11.26
CA VAL A 26 -3.99 1.87 -10.05
C VAL A 26 -5.13 0.92 -10.39
N ASP A 27 -5.94 1.24 -11.40
CA ASP A 27 -7.07 0.40 -11.80
C ASP A 27 -6.62 -0.92 -12.41
N ALA A 28 -5.51 -0.93 -13.17
CA ALA A 28 -4.94 -2.15 -13.72
C ALA A 28 -4.48 -3.11 -12.61
N VAL A 29 -3.80 -2.57 -11.60
CA VAL A 29 -3.37 -3.35 -10.42
C VAL A 29 -4.57 -3.86 -9.61
N LYS A 30 -5.62 -3.04 -9.44
CA LYS A 30 -6.87 -3.47 -8.80
C LYS A 30 -7.56 -4.61 -9.57
N LYS A 31 -7.49 -4.58 -10.91
CA LYS A 31 -8.02 -5.64 -11.79
C LYS A 31 -7.16 -6.92 -11.82
N GLY A 32 -6.03 -6.94 -11.13
CA GLY A 32 -5.20 -8.14 -10.98
C GLY A 32 -3.84 -8.10 -11.65
N LEU A 33 -3.45 -6.98 -12.29
CA LEU A 33 -2.12 -6.84 -12.89
C LEU A 33 -1.03 -7.13 -11.85
N SER A 34 -0.11 -8.03 -12.19
CA SER A 34 0.94 -8.45 -11.28
C SER A 34 2.06 -7.41 -11.14
N LYS A 35 2.80 -7.46 -10.03
CA LYS A 35 3.97 -6.60 -9.81
C LYS A 35 5.02 -6.76 -10.92
N THR A 36 5.25 -7.99 -11.36
CA THR A 36 6.23 -8.32 -12.40
C THR A 36 5.83 -7.70 -13.73
N GLU A 37 4.59 -7.90 -14.17
CA GLU A 37 4.09 -7.31 -15.42
C GLU A 37 4.06 -5.78 -15.37
N LEU A 38 3.68 -5.21 -14.22
CA LEU A 38 3.69 -3.77 -14.01
C LEU A 38 5.12 -3.19 -14.18
N ASN A 39 6.13 -3.91 -13.70
CA ASN A 39 7.51 -3.50 -13.82
C ASN A 39 8.05 -3.70 -15.24
N GLU A 40 7.83 -4.87 -15.84
CA GLU A 40 8.38 -5.21 -17.15
C GLU A 40 7.72 -4.42 -18.29
N LYS A 41 6.40 -4.24 -18.25
CA LYS A 41 5.64 -3.60 -19.34
C LYS A 41 5.54 -2.08 -19.18
N HIS A 42 5.51 -1.59 -17.95
CA HIS A 42 5.25 -0.18 -17.68
C HIS A 42 6.41 0.54 -16.96
N GLY A 43 7.39 -0.20 -16.44
CA GLY A 43 8.50 0.38 -15.69
C GLY A 43 8.08 0.89 -14.30
N HIS A 44 6.97 0.37 -13.75
CA HIS A 44 6.44 0.75 -12.45
C HIS A 44 6.67 -0.34 -11.41
N VAL A 45 6.96 0.09 -10.18
CA VAL A 45 7.14 -0.82 -9.05
C VAL A 45 5.92 -0.78 -8.15
N LEU A 46 5.26 -1.92 -7.96
CA LEU A 46 4.21 -2.09 -6.96
C LEU A 46 4.84 -2.27 -5.57
N GLY A 47 4.72 -1.24 -4.73
CA GLY A 47 5.26 -1.20 -3.37
C GLY A 47 4.29 -1.72 -2.31
N LEU A 48 3.00 -1.41 -2.43
CA LEU A 48 1.94 -1.94 -1.56
C LEU A 48 0.77 -2.39 -2.44
N LYS A 49 0.20 -3.56 -2.11
CA LYS A 49 -0.94 -4.15 -2.83
C LYS A 49 -2.02 -4.52 -1.82
N ASP A 50 -3.19 -3.92 -1.97
CA ASP A 50 -4.42 -4.26 -1.23
C ASP A 50 -4.22 -4.41 0.29
N ILE A 51 -3.60 -3.39 0.90
CA ILE A 51 -3.35 -3.41 2.34
C ILE A 51 -4.60 -2.94 3.08
N ASN A 52 -5.04 -3.75 4.04
CA ASN A 52 -6.22 -3.52 4.88
C ASN A 52 -5.79 -3.56 6.35
N VAL A 53 -5.91 -2.44 7.06
CA VAL A 53 -5.45 -2.29 8.46
C VAL A 53 -6.51 -1.59 9.28
N GLU A 54 -6.68 -2.04 10.52
CA GLU A 54 -7.55 -1.40 11.51
C GLU A 54 -6.73 -1.07 12.75
N ILE A 55 -6.69 0.21 13.11
CA ILE A 55 -5.93 0.72 14.25
C ILE A 55 -6.95 1.26 15.26
N PRO A 56 -7.21 0.57 16.37
CA PRO A 56 -8.12 1.03 17.41
C PRO A 56 -7.63 2.32 18.08
N SER A 57 -8.56 3.09 18.63
CA SER A 57 -8.24 4.27 19.45
C SER A 57 -7.29 3.93 20.61
N GLY A 58 -6.36 4.84 20.92
CA GLY A 58 -5.43 4.68 22.04
C GLY A 58 -4.32 3.63 21.84
N ARG A 59 -4.14 3.13 20.61
CA ARG A 59 -3.07 2.19 20.24
C ARG A 59 -2.06 2.89 19.34
N ILE A 60 -0.77 2.62 19.57
CA ILE A 60 0.31 2.97 18.62
C ILE A 60 0.65 1.69 17.86
N GLN A 61 0.60 1.74 16.53
CA GLN A 61 0.86 0.61 15.65
C GLN A 61 2.04 0.94 14.74
N VAL A 62 3.20 0.35 15.02
CA VAL A 62 4.38 0.54 14.18
C VAL A 62 4.41 -0.53 13.10
N ILE A 63 4.32 -0.12 11.83
CA ILE A 63 4.51 -1.00 10.68
C ILE A 63 5.97 -0.93 10.26
N MET A 64 6.73 -1.99 10.55
CA MET A 64 8.10 -2.15 10.07
C MET A 64 8.13 -3.02 8.82
N GLY A 65 8.82 -2.55 7.78
CA GLY A 65 9.10 -3.33 6.59
C GLY A 65 10.54 -3.84 6.62
N LEU A 66 10.74 -5.11 6.27
CA LEU A 66 12.08 -5.58 5.89
C LEU A 66 12.51 -4.78 4.65
N SER A 67 13.67 -4.14 4.74
CA SER A 67 14.28 -3.42 3.62
C SER A 67 14.63 -4.44 2.54
N GLY A 68 13.71 -4.66 1.61
CA GLY A 68 13.85 -5.63 0.54
C GLY A 68 14.98 -5.24 -0.41
N SER A 69 16.03 -6.05 -0.38
CA SER A 69 17.09 -6.17 -1.38
C SER A 69 16.54 -6.60 -2.75
N ALA A 70 15.82 -5.70 -3.42
CA ALA A 70 15.56 -5.78 -4.85
C ALA A 70 15.82 -4.39 -5.42
N SER A 71 17.04 -4.23 -5.95
CA SER A 71 17.52 -3.10 -6.77
C SER A 71 16.46 -2.05 -7.12
N ARG A 72 16.58 -0.86 -6.51
CA ARG A 72 16.07 0.46 -6.97
C ARG A 72 14.61 0.85 -6.62
N ARG A 73 14.50 1.43 -5.41
CA ARG A 73 13.80 2.70 -5.00
C ARG A 73 13.08 2.49 -3.69
N SER A 74 13.69 3.07 -2.65
CA SER A 74 13.29 2.99 -1.25
C SER A 74 12.65 4.30 -0.84
N SER A 75 11.49 4.23 -0.18
CA SER A 75 11.04 5.29 0.73
C SER A 75 10.48 4.57 1.95
N ALA A 76 11.23 4.61 3.05
CA ALA A 76 10.73 4.19 4.35
C ALA A 76 9.67 5.19 4.77
N THR A 77 8.41 4.78 4.80
CA THR A 77 7.34 5.57 5.40
C THR A 77 6.95 4.90 6.70
N SER A 78 7.46 5.44 7.79
CA SER A 78 6.96 5.13 9.13
C SER A 78 5.56 5.72 9.23
N ILE A 79 4.54 4.87 9.27
CA ILE A 79 3.22 5.28 9.75
C ILE A 79 3.32 5.13 11.27
N VAL A 80 3.33 6.27 11.97
CA VAL A 80 3.23 6.34 13.44
C VAL A 80 1.77 6.48 13.82
#